data_AF-A0A962AV78-F1
#
_entry.id   AF-A0A962AV78-F1
#
_cell.length_a   1.000
_cell.length_b   1.000
_cell.length_c   1.000
_cell.angle_alpha   90.00
_cell.angle_beta   90.00
_cell.angle_gamma   90.00
#
_symmetry.space_group_name_H-M   'P 1'
#
loop_
_entity.id
_entity.type
_entity.pdbx_description
1 polymer ?
#
loop_
_entity_poly.entity_id
_entity_poly.type
_entity_poly.pdbx_seq_one_letter_code
_entity_poly.pdbx_strand_id
1 'polypeptide(L)'
;MKQIGEGARAPRDPRLDFFRGLGMFIILVAHIPWNPWTNWIPARFGFSDAADLFVFCSGMASALAFAAIFDRNGLLFGALRILHRVWQVYWAHIGGFFVVLGLVAGADQWLGTGRYAEGLLIDPVLADFKSYIGSIMTLRFIPNYFDILPMYLAILAMIPAMMTLERIHRALPVAASLALWLAAQSGYLQLTADAATGRTWFFNPFGWQLIFFT
;
A
#
# COMPACT_ATOMS: atom_id res chain seq x y z
N MET A 1 -2.27 -4.65 46.82
CA MET A 1 -1.46 -4.57 45.58
C MET A 1 -2.17 -5.39 44.51
N LYS A 2 -2.95 -4.75 43.64
CA LYS A 2 -3.81 -5.40 42.63
C LYS A 2 -2.92 -5.87 41.48
N GLN A 3 -2.86 -7.19 41.23
CA GLN A 3 -2.24 -7.75 40.03
C GLN A 3 -2.98 -7.19 38.81
N ILE A 4 -2.24 -6.48 37.97
CA ILE A 4 -2.71 -5.98 36.68
C ILE A 4 -2.67 -7.19 35.76
N GLY A 5 -3.84 -7.75 35.41
CA GLY A 5 -3.92 -8.84 34.45
C GLY A 5 -3.34 -8.37 33.12
N GLU A 6 -2.25 -9.03 32.69
CA GLU A 6 -1.74 -8.89 31.33
C GLU A 6 -2.88 -9.28 30.37
N GLY A 7 -3.44 -8.28 29.69
CA GLY A 7 -4.46 -8.51 28.68
C GLY A 7 -3.86 -9.40 27.60
N ALA A 8 -4.21 -10.68 27.60
CA ALA A 8 -3.78 -11.64 26.59
C ALA A 8 -4.10 -11.04 25.21
N ARG A 9 -3.03 -10.77 24.44
CA ARG A 9 -3.13 -10.25 23.08
C ARG A 9 -3.97 -11.25 22.29
N ALA A 10 -5.04 -10.79 21.64
CA ALA A 10 -5.87 -11.66 20.83
C ALA A 10 -4.97 -12.47 19.87
N PRO A 11 -5.13 -13.81 19.80
CA PRO A 11 -4.26 -14.64 18.98
C PRO A 11 -4.33 -14.20 17.52
N ARG A 12 -3.17 -14.11 16.87
CA ARG A 12 -3.07 -13.82 15.43
C ARG A 12 -3.76 -14.94 14.66
N ASP A 13 -4.53 -14.59 13.63
CA ASP A 13 -5.12 -15.57 12.73
C ASP A 13 -4.05 -16.13 11.78
N PRO A 14 -3.64 -17.40 11.93
CA PRO A 14 -2.59 -17.99 11.08
C PRO A 14 -3.02 -18.12 9.62
N ARG A 15 -4.33 -18.19 9.34
CA ARG A 15 -4.86 -18.31 7.98
C ARG A 15 -4.58 -17.03 7.21
N LEU A 16 -4.79 -15.89 7.87
CA LEU A 16 -4.52 -14.58 7.28
C LEU A 16 -3.04 -14.41 6.97
N ASP A 17 -2.16 -14.82 7.88
CA ASP A 17 -0.72 -14.76 7.66
C ASP A 17 -0.27 -15.70 6.53
N PHE A 18 -0.88 -16.89 6.40
CA PHE A 18 -0.64 -17.81 5.28
C PHE A 18 -1.01 -17.18 3.93
N PHE A 19 -2.23 -16.65 3.77
CA PHE A 19 -2.66 -16.05 2.50
C PHE A 19 -1.87 -14.79 2.14
N ARG A 20 -1.48 -13.99 3.15
CA ARG A 20 -0.58 -12.86 2.94
C ARG A 20 0.78 -13.31 2.43
N GLY A 21 1.36 -14.37 3.03
CA GLY A 21 2.61 -14.96 2.58
C GLY A 21 2.53 -15.53 1.17
N LEU A 22 1.43 -16.22 0.84
CA LEU A 22 1.15 -16.72 -0.50
C LEU A 22 1.07 -15.58 -1.53
N GLY A 23 0.38 -14.48 -1.20
CA GLY A 23 0.34 -13.29 -2.04
C GLY A 23 1.73 -12.72 -2.32
N MET A 24 2.57 -12.56 -1.30
CA MET A 24 3.97 -12.10 -1.46
C MET A 24 4.79 -13.04 -2.34
N PHE A 25 4.60 -14.36 -2.21
CA PHE A 25 5.29 -15.34 -3.04
C PHE A 25 4.85 -15.26 -4.51
N ILE A 26 3.55 -15.12 -4.78
CA ILE A 26 3.04 -14.97 -6.15
C ILE A 26 3.54 -13.66 -6.77
N ILE A 27 3.56 -12.56 -6.01
CA ILE A 27 4.11 -11.27 -6.47
C ILE A 27 5.57 -11.44 -6.86
N LEU A 28 6.40 -12.08 -6.01
CA LEU A 28 7.80 -12.37 -6.33
C LEU A 28 7.93 -13.13 -7.66
N VAL A 29 7.18 -14.23 -7.82
CA VAL A 29 7.18 -15.02 -9.07
C VAL A 29 6.79 -14.17 -10.28
N ALA A 30 5.79 -13.30 -10.13
CA ALA A 30 5.31 -12.42 -11.19
C ALA A 30 6.28 -11.30 -11.57
N HIS A 31 7.22 -10.95 -10.69
CA HIS A 31 8.08 -9.76 -10.81
C HIS A 31 9.55 -10.09 -11.08
N ILE A 32 9.93 -11.37 -11.14
CA ILE A 32 11.26 -11.77 -11.62
C ILE A 32 11.26 -11.72 -13.15
N PRO A 33 12.10 -10.89 -13.80
CA PRO A 33 12.18 -10.83 -15.25
C PRO A 33 12.55 -12.19 -15.85
N TRP A 34 11.97 -12.51 -17.01
CA TRP A 34 12.25 -13.76 -17.75
C TRP A 34 11.86 -15.05 -17.02
N ASN A 35 10.99 -14.96 -16.01
CA ASN A 35 10.51 -16.12 -15.27
C ASN A 35 9.34 -16.81 -16.00
N PRO A 36 9.46 -18.07 -16.48
CA PRO A 36 8.37 -18.76 -17.16
C PRO A 36 7.19 -19.08 -16.23
N TRP A 37 7.44 -19.15 -14.91
CA TRP A 37 6.42 -19.41 -13.90
C TRP A 37 5.37 -18.28 -13.82
N THR A 38 5.68 -17.08 -14.32
CA THR A 38 4.73 -15.96 -14.45
C THR A 38 3.55 -16.28 -15.38
N ASN A 39 3.65 -17.30 -16.24
CA ASN A 39 2.55 -17.76 -17.08
C ASN A 39 1.57 -18.70 -16.34
N TRP A 40 1.90 -19.08 -15.11
CA TRP A 40 1.15 -20.06 -14.30
C TRP A 40 0.63 -19.48 -12.98
N ILE A 41 0.66 -18.15 -12.83
CA ILE A 41 0.10 -17.47 -11.67
C ILE A 41 -1.43 -17.31 -11.82
N PRO A 42 -2.20 -17.19 -10.73
CA PRO A 42 -3.66 -17.04 -10.78
C PRO A 42 -4.16 -15.93 -11.70
N ALA A 43 -3.42 -14.82 -11.78
CA ALA A 43 -3.72 -13.67 -12.64
C ALA A 43 -3.79 -13.99 -14.15
N ARG A 44 -3.27 -15.15 -14.59
CA ARG A 44 -3.34 -15.60 -16.00
C ARG A 44 -4.64 -16.33 -16.35
N PHE A 45 -5.37 -16.77 -15.34
CA PHE A 45 -6.54 -17.63 -15.49
C PHE A 45 -7.84 -16.98 -14.99
N GLY A 46 -7.79 -15.76 -14.47
CA GLY A 46 -8.95 -15.07 -13.90
C GLY A 46 -8.80 -13.55 -13.88
N PHE A 47 -9.82 -12.89 -13.34
CA PHE A 47 -9.89 -11.42 -13.23
C PHE A 47 -9.18 -10.87 -12.00
N SER A 48 -8.74 -11.74 -11.09
CA SER A 48 -8.09 -11.35 -9.85
C SER A 48 -6.63 -11.78 -9.82
N ASP A 49 -5.79 -10.92 -9.29
CA ASP A 49 -4.36 -11.13 -9.16
C ASP A 49 -3.90 -11.17 -7.68
N ALA A 50 -2.57 -11.19 -7.50
CA ALA A 50 -1.99 -11.22 -6.16
C ALA A 50 -2.11 -9.88 -5.41
N ALA A 51 -2.30 -8.76 -6.12
CA ALA A 51 -2.53 -7.46 -5.49
C ALA A 51 -3.92 -7.42 -4.86
N ASP A 52 -4.95 -7.95 -5.52
CA ASP A 52 -6.31 -8.07 -4.92
C ASP A 52 -6.29 -8.87 -3.63
N LEU A 53 -5.65 -10.05 -3.65
CA LEU A 53 -5.49 -10.89 -2.47
C LEU A 53 -4.79 -10.13 -1.34
N PHE A 54 -3.73 -9.39 -1.67
CA PHE A 54 -2.98 -8.62 -0.69
C PHE A 54 -3.80 -7.49 -0.08
N VAL A 55 -4.54 -6.74 -0.89
CA VAL A 55 -5.40 -5.62 -0.44
C VAL A 55 -6.55 -6.14 0.42
N PHE A 56 -7.22 -7.21 -0.02
CA PHE A 56 -8.29 -7.86 0.74
C PHE A 56 -7.80 -8.36 2.11
N CYS A 57 -6.69 -9.11 2.14
CA CYS A 57 -6.11 -9.56 3.40
C CYS A 57 -5.67 -8.39 4.30
N SER A 58 -5.20 -7.29 3.71
CA SER A 58 -4.83 -6.09 4.48
C SER A 58 -6.06 -5.37 5.05
N GLY A 59 -7.19 -5.37 4.35
CA GLY A 59 -8.48 -4.88 4.82
C GLY A 59 -8.98 -5.69 6.01
N MET A 60 -9.06 -7.02 5.86
CA MET A 60 -9.42 -7.93 6.96
C MET A 60 -8.50 -7.79 8.17
N ALA A 61 -7.17 -7.72 7.95
CA ALA A 61 -6.20 -7.52 9.03
C ALA A 61 -6.46 -6.20 9.77
N SER A 62 -6.76 -5.13 9.02
CA SER A 62 -7.03 -3.81 9.59
C SER A 62 -8.33 -3.79 10.36
N ALA A 63 -9.39 -4.41 9.85
CA ALA A 63 -10.66 -4.57 10.55
C ALA A 63 -10.44 -5.27 11.90
N LEU A 64 -9.77 -6.43 11.91
CA LEU A 64 -9.48 -7.17 13.14
C LEU A 64 -8.57 -6.39 14.12
N ALA A 65 -7.59 -5.64 13.60
CA ALA A 65 -6.62 -4.92 14.42
C ALA A 65 -7.14 -3.60 15.01
N PHE A 66 -8.09 -2.94 14.34
CA PHE A 66 -8.52 -1.58 14.69
C PHE A 66 -9.98 -1.48 15.11
N ALA A 67 -10.89 -2.36 14.67
CA ALA A 67 -12.32 -2.27 15.00
C ALA A 67 -12.56 -2.17 16.51
N ALA A 68 -11.95 -3.06 17.29
CA ALA A 68 -12.09 -3.07 18.75
C ALA A 68 -11.67 -1.75 19.43
N ILE A 69 -10.77 -0.98 18.81
CA ILE A 69 -10.26 0.28 19.35
C ILE A 69 -11.22 1.42 19.01
N PHE A 70 -11.76 1.43 17.80
CA PHE A 70 -12.85 2.34 17.45
C PHE A 70 -14.08 2.12 18.32
N ASP A 71 -14.39 0.88 18.68
CA ASP A 71 -15.53 0.55 19.55
C ASP A 71 -15.29 0.92 21.01
N ARG A 72 -14.14 0.55 21.58
CA ARG A 72 -13.87 0.71 23.02
C ARG A 72 -13.35 2.09 23.40
N ASN A 73 -12.53 2.70 22.54
CA ASN A 73 -11.82 3.95 22.83
C ASN A 73 -12.37 5.13 22.02
N GLY A 74 -13.29 4.89 21.08
CA GLY A 74 -13.92 5.94 20.29
C GLY A 74 -13.12 6.40 19.07
N LEU A 75 -13.74 7.27 18.25
CA LEU A 75 -13.20 7.71 16.96
C LEU A 75 -11.83 8.38 17.06
N LEU A 76 -11.61 9.23 18.07
CA LEU A 76 -10.36 9.98 18.20
C LEU A 76 -9.16 9.07 18.44
N PHE A 77 -9.26 8.17 19.42
CA PHE A 77 -8.17 7.24 19.73
C PHE A 77 -7.96 6.21 18.61
N GLY A 78 -9.04 5.77 17.95
CA GLY A 78 -8.95 4.98 16.72
C GLY A 78 -8.18 5.71 15.63
N ALA A 79 -8.54 6.96 15.34
CA ALA A 79 -7.87 7.79 14.33
C ALA A 79 -6.40 8.02 14.65
N LEU A 80 -6.04 8.35 15.90
CA LEU A 80 -4.65 8.52 16.32
C LEU A 80 -3.82 7.25 16.13
N ARG A 81 -4.40 6.07 16.41
CA ARG A 81 -3.72 4.80 16.18
C ARG A 81 -3.50 4.52 14.69
N ILE A 82 -4.48 4.84 13.86
CA ILE A 82 -4.34 4.75 12.39
C ILE A 82 -3.24 5.71 11.92
N LEU A 83 -3.25 6.96 12.36
CA LEU A 83 -2.23 7.95 12.02
C LEU A 83 -0.83 7.50 12.44
N HIS A 84 -0.68 6.91 13.63
CA HIS A 84 0.58 6.32 14.05
C HIS A 84 1.01 5.15 13.16
N ARG A 85 0.07 4.33 12.69
CA ARG A 85 0.38 3.25 11.74
C ARG A 85 0.79 3.79 10.37
N VAL A 86 0.08 4.79 9.86
CA VAL A 86 0.42 5.52 8.62
C VAL A 86 1.84 6.10 8.74
N TRP A 87 2.17 6.74 9.87
CA TRP A 87 3.51 7.25 10.15
C TRP A 87 4.59 6.17 10.08
N GLN A 88 4.38 5.02 10.72
CA GLN A 88 5.33 3.90 10.70
C GLN A 88 5.57 3.38 9.28
N VAL A 89 4.50 3.16 8.52
CA VAL A 89 4.59 2.61 7.16
C VAL A 89 5.18 3.64 6.20
N TYR A 90 4.87 4.92 6.39
CA TYR A 90 5.45 6.02 5.63
C TYR A 90 6.97 6.05 5.77
N TRP A 91 7.49 6.06 7.00
CA TRP A 91 8.94 6.05 7.20
C TRP A 91 9.61 4.75 6.78
N ALA A 92 8.91 3.61 6.88
CA ALA A 92 9.40 2.35 6.33
C ALA A 92 9.50 2.40 4.80
N HIS A 93 8.52 3.00 4.11
CA HIS A 93 8.54 3.22 2.67
C HIS A 93 9.69 4.16 2.26
N ILE A 94 9.82 5.30 2.92
CA ILE A 94 10.88 6.28 2.66
C ILE A 94 12.26 5.66 2.90
N GLY A 95 12.47 5.01 4.04
CA GLY A 95 13.73 4.32 4.35
C GLY A 95 14.03 3.20 3.35
N GLY A 96 13.02 2.39 2.99
CA GLY A 96 13.15 1.34 1.98
C GLY A 96 13.54 1.89 0.60
N PHE A 97 12.96 3.01 0.19
CA PHE A 97 13.35 3.70 -1.04
C PHE A 97 14.83 4.10 -1.01
N PHE A 98 15.32 4.71 0.06
CA PHE A 98 16.73 5.10 0.17
C PHE A 98 17.69 3.91 0.20
N VAL A 99 17.30 2.79 0.82
CA VAL A 99 18.08 1.55 0.76
C VAL A 99 18.19 1.06 -0.68
N VAL A 100 17.09 1.01 -1.43
CA VAL A 100 17.12 0.59 -2.83
C VAL A 100 17.87 1.57 -3.71
N LEU A 101 17.72 2.89 -3.49
CA LEU A 101 18.49 3.91 -4.19
C LEU A 101 20.01 3.69 -4.01
N GLY A 102 20.44 3.44 -2.77
CA GLY A 102 21.85 3.13 -2.47
C GLY A 102 22.34 1.83 -3.11
N LEU A 103 21.52 0.76 -3.08
CA LEU A 103 21.85 -0.51 -3.72
C LEU A 103 21.99 -0.37 -5.23
N VAL A 104 21.06 0.35 -5.87
CA VAL A 104 21.07 0.59 -7.32
C VAL A 104 22.26 1.46 -7.72
N ALA A 105 22.54 2.54 -6.99
CA ALA A 105 23.70 3.39 -7.24
C ALA A 105 25.02 2.61 -7.11
N GLY A 106 25.14 1.77 -6.07
CA GLY A 106 26.32 0.91 -5.89
C GLY A 106 26.45 -0.17 -6.96
N ALA A 107 25.34 -0.82 -7.35
CA ALA A 107 25.31 -1.80 -8.42
C ALA A 107 25.66 -1.18 -9.78
N ASP A 108 25.20 0.05 -10.03
CA ASP A 108 25.49 0.78 -11.25
C ASP A 108 26.99 1.13 -11.36
N GLN A 109 27.60 1.59 -10.27
CA GLN A 109 29.05 1.82 -10.23
C GLN A 109 29.86 0.53 -10.45
N TRP A 110 29.37 -0.60 -9.98
CA TRP A 110 30.09 -1.88 -10.07
C TRP A 110 29.92 -2.58 -11.44
N LEU A 111 28.72 -2.53 -12.00
CA LEU A 111 28.36 -3.23 -13.25
C LEU A 111 28.47 -2.32 -14.49
N GLY A 112 28.33 -1.00 -14.31
CA GLY A 112 28.44 0.00 -15.38
C GLY A 112 27.33 -0.08 -16.44
N THR A 113 26.15 -0.59 -16.10
CA THR A 113 25.09 -0.88 -17.08
C THR A 113 23.88 0.05 -17.05
N GLY A 114 23.65 0.84 -15.99
CA GLY A 114 22.44 1.67 -15.82
C GLY A 114 21.12 0.89 -15.66
N ARG A 115 21.12 -0.39 -16.04
CA ARG A 115 19.93 -1.23 -16.24
C ARG A 115 18.96 -1.28 -15.06
N TYR A 116 19.48 -1.27 -13.83
CA TYR A 116 18.63 -1.33 -12.64
C TYR A 116 17.98 0.01 -12.31
N ALA A 117 18.68 1.12 -12.57
CA ALA A 117 18.11 2.45 -12.39
C ALA A 117 17.01 2.70 -13.43
N GLU A 118 17.24 2.31 -14.69
CA GLU A 118 16.25 2.39 -15.77
C GLU A 118 15.02 1.52 -15.49
N GLY A 119 15.23 0.26 -15.09
CA GLY A 119 14.12 -0.66 -14.81
C GLY A 119 13.22 -0.22 -13.66
N LEU A 120 13.78 0.51 -12.68
CA LEU A 120 13.06 1.07 -11.55
C LEU A 120 12.55 2.51 -11.81
N LEU A 121 12.93 3.14 -12.91
CA LEU A 121 12.68 4.55 -13.21
C LEU A 121 13.28 5.49 -12.16
N ILE A 122 14.50 5.21 -11.70
CA ILE A 122 15.21 5.97 -10.65
C ILE A 122 16.31 6.88 -11.23
N ASP A 123 16.69 6.74 -12.50
CA ASP A 123 17.72 7.58 -13.13
C ASP A 123 17.52 9.09 -12.92
N PRO A 124 16.29 9.65 -13.04
CA PRO A 124 16.09 11.08 -12.82
C PRO A 124 16.45 11.53 -11.39
N VAL A 125 16.27 10.66 -10.40
CA VAL A 125 16.64 10.91 -9.00
C VAL A 125 18.15 10.85 -8.82
N LEU A 126 18.83 9.93 -9.49
CA LEU A 126 20.29 9.83 -9.44
C LEU A 126 20.95 11.02 -10.15
N ALA A 127 20.35 11.50 -11.25
CA ALA A 127 20.82 12.64 -12.01
C ALA A 127 20.59 13.98 -11.27
N ASP A 128 19.43 14.18 -10.64
CA ASP A 128 19.10 15.41 -9.92
C ASP A 128 18.32 15.13 -8.63
N PHE A 129 19.01 14.65 -7.61
CA PHE A 129 18.41 14.34 -6.31
C PHE A 129 17.69 15.55 -5.68
N LYS A 130 18.24 16.76 -5.85
CA LYS A 130 17.72 17.98 -5.23
C LYS A 130 16.33 18.33 -5.74
N SER A 131 16.07 18.14 -7.03
CA SER A 131 14.75 18.42 -7.61
C SER A 131 13.70 17.36 -7.25
N TYR A 132 14.12 16.11 -7.00
CA TYR A 132 13.20 15.00 -6.71
C TYR A 132 12.90 14.77 -5.23
N ILE A 133 13.77 15.19 -4.30
CA ILE A 133 13.61 14.90 -2.87
C ILE A 133 12.25 15.37 -2.31
N GLY A 134 11.78 16.55 -2.73
CA GLY A 134 10.47 17.07 -2.32
C GLY A 134 9.32 16.20 -2.84
N SER A 135 9.41 15.73 -4.08
CA SER A 135 8.41 14.86 -4.68
C SER A 135 8.41 13.47 -4.04
N ILE A 136 9.57 12.92 -3.68
CA ILE A 136 9.69 11.65 -2.96
C ILE A 136 9.06 11.76 -1.56
N MET A 137 9.39 12.81 -0.78
CA MET A 137 8.83 13.01 0.56
C MET A 137 7.31 13.25 0.54
N THR A 138 6.77 13.76 -0.57
CA THR A 138 5.33 14.01 -0.73
C THR A 138 4.60 12.90 -1.50
N LEU A 139 5.26 11.78 -1.79
CA LEU A 139 4.73 10.67 -2.58
C LEU A 139 4.22 11.09 -3.98
N ARG A 140 4.73 12.20 -4.51
CA ARG A 140 4.50 12.69 -5.89
C ARG A 140 5.54 12.19 -6.89
N PHE A 141 6.55 11.49 -6.38
CA PHE A 141 7.45 10.66 -7.17
C PHE A 141 7.45 9.24 -6.59
N ILE A 142 7.01 8.26 -7.37
CA ILE A 142 6.95 6.85 -6.97
C ILE A 142 7.61 6.00 -8.06
N PRO A 143 8.78 5.40 -7.81
CA PRO A 143 9.45 4.52 -8.76
C PRO A 143 8.60 3.32 -9.19
N ASN A 144 9.02 2.63 -10.25
CA ASN A 144 8.40 1.37 -10.62
C ASN A 144 8.51 0.34 -9.48
N TYR A 145 7.45 -0.44 -9.25
CA TYR A 145 7.32 -1.41 -8.14
C TYR A 145 7.24 -0.84 -6.72
N PHE A 146 7.19 0.49 -6.54
CA PHE A 146 7.16 1.14 -5.22
C PHE A 146 5.77 1.67 -4.82
N ASP A 147 4.75 1.34 -5.59
CA ASP A 147 3.43 1.97 -5.59
C ASP A 147 2.40 1.28 -4.69
N ILE A 148 2.60 0.01 -4.34
CA ILE A 148 1.65 -0.72 -3.47
C ILE A 148 1.61 -0.18 -2.03
N LEU A 149 2.74 0.27 -1.48
CA LEU A 149 2.81 0.82 -0.12
C LEU A 149 2.18 2.23 -0.02
N PRO A 150 2.49 3.19 -0.92
CA PRO A 150 1.76 4.46 -1.00
C PRO A 150 0.26 4.29 -1.14
N MET A 151 -0.21 3.37 -1.99
CA MET A 151 -1.63 3.05 -2.10
C MET A 151 -2.20 2.60 -0.74
N TYR A 152 -1.52 1.67 -0.06
CA TYR A 152 -1.94 1.21 1.26
C TYR A 152 -1.96 2.33 2.32
N LEU A 153 -1.01 3.27 2.30
CA LEU A 153 -1.00 4.45 3.18
C LEU A 153 -2.26 5.30 2.98
N ALA A 154 -2.63 5.58 1.73
CA ALA A 154 -3.81 6.35 1.41
C ALA A 154 -5.10 5.65 1.88
N ILE A 155 -5.22 4.35 1.64
CA ILE A 155 -6.39 3.56 2.08
C ILE A 155 -6.47 3.49 3.61
N LEU A 156 -5.34 3.28 4.31
CA LEU A 156 -5.31 3.34 5.77
C LEU A 156 -5.80 4.69 6.29
N ALA A 157 -5.37 5.79 5.67
CA ALA A 157 -5.80 7.13 6.04
C ALA A 157 -7.32 7.36 5.84
N MET A 158 -7.99 6.57 5.00
CA MET A 158 -9.44 6.60 4.83
C MET A 158 -10.20 5.89 5.96
N ILE A 159 -9.56 5.02 6.75
CA ILE A 159 -10.24 4.23 7.81
C ILE A 159 -11.05 5.11 8.77
N PRO A 160 -10.53 6.21 9.35
CA PRO A 160 -11.30 7.02 10.29
C PRO A 160 -12.57 7.61 9.67
N ALA A 161 -12.51 8.00 8.39
CA ALA A 161 -13.67 8.48 7.65
C ALA A 161 -14.69 7.35 7.44
N MET A 162 -14.24 6.17 7.02
CA MET A 162 -15.12 5.00 6.82
C MET A 162 -15.77 4.53 8.13
N MET A 163 -15.02 4.51 9.23
CA MET A 163 -15.56 4.20 10.57
C MET A 163 -16.58 5.25 11.04
N THR A 164 -16.42 6.51 10.64
CA THR A 164 -17.39 7.57 10.95
C THR A 164 -18.68 7.38 10.15
N LEU A 165 -18.59 7.00 8.88
CA LEU A 165 -19.74 6.65 8.04
C LEU A 165 -20.49 5.41 8.56
N GLU A 166 -19.76 4.40 9.01
CA GLU A 166 -20.34 3.16 9.59
C GLU A 166 -21.24 3.46 10.79
N ARG A 167 -20.81 4.38 11.67
CA ARG A 167 -21.59 4.81 12.84
C ARG A 167 -22.91 5.51 12.50
N ILE A 168 -23.01 6.09 11.30
CA ILE A 168 -24.25 6.69 10.81
C ILE A 168 -25.14 5.58 10.23
N HIS A 169 -24.59 4.75 9.33
CA HIS A 169 -25.31 3.63 8.74
C HIS A 169 -24.34 2.61 8.12
N ARG A 170 -24.56 1.32 8.37
CA ARG A 170 -23.66 0.22 7.95
C ARG A 170 -23.39 0.14 6.44
N ALA A 171 -24.32 0.61 5.61
CA ALA A 171 -24.15 0.62 4.15
C ALA A 171 -23.34 1.81 3.62
N LEU A 172 -23.12 2.87 4.41
CA LEU A 172 -22.45 4.09 3.93
C LEU A 172 -20.97 3.88 3.56
N PRO A 173 -20.15 3.10 4.29
CA PRO A 173 -18.77 2.83 3.88
C PRO A 173 -18.70 2.14 2.52
N VAL A 174 -19.60 1.18 2.26
CA VAL A 174 -19.69 0.46 0.99
C VAL A 174 -20.16 1.40 -0.12
N ALA A 175 -21.20 2.20 0.12
CA ALA A 175 -21.71 3.16 -0.84
C ALA A 175 -20.66 4.25 -1.18
N ALA A 176 -19.94 4.76 -0.19
CA ALA A 176 -18.86 5.73 -0.38
C ALA A 176 -17.69 5.11 -1.17
N SER A 177 -17.32 3.86 -0.85
CA SER A 177 -16.27 3.14 -1.58
C SER A 177 -16.65 2.92 -3.04
N LEU A 178 -17.91 2.53 -3.31
CA LEU A 178 -18.43 2.36 -4.67
C LEU A 178 -18.49 3.69 -5.43
N ALA A 179 -18.91 4.78 -4.78
CA ALA A 179 -18.95 6.11 -5.39
C ALA A 179 -17.53 6.62 -5.75
N LEU A 180 -16.56 6.45 -4.84
CA LEU A 180 -15.16 6.77 -5.11
C LEU A 180 -14.60 5.92 -6.25
N TRP A 181 -14.96 4.64 -6.32
CA TRP A 181 -14.55 3.75 -7.40
C TRP A 181 -15.11 4.21 -8.74
N LEU A 182 -16.42 4.49 -8.82
CA LEU A 182 -17.05 5.03 -10.04
C LEU A 182 -16.40 6.36 -10.46
N ALA A 183 -16.10 7.25 -9.50
CA ALA A 183 -15.42 8.50 -9.77
C ALA A 183 -13.97 8.26 -10.25
N ALA A 184 -13.26 7.25 -9.75
CA ALA A 184 -11.92 6.90 -10.23
C ALA A 184 -11.94 6.43 -11.69
N GLN A 185 -12.98 5.67 -12.09
CA GLN A 185 -13.15 5.21 -13.47
C GLN A 185 -13.33 6.36 -14.49
N SER A 186 -13.74 7.55 -14.04
CA SER A 186 -13.84 8.74 -14.91
C SER A 186 -12.49 9.35 -15.32
N GLY A 187 -11.40 8.96 -14.65
CA GLY A 187 -10.06 9.50 -14.88
C GLY A 187 -9.76 10.82 -14.16
N TYR A 188 -10.72 11.43 -13.45
CA TYR A 188 -10.50 12.70 -12.74
C TYR A 188 -9.80 12.55 -11.37
N LEU A 189 -9.78 11.34 -10.78
CA LEU A 189 -9.16 11.08 -9.49
C LEU A 189 -7.74 10.49 -9.60
N GLN A 190 -7.01 10.82 -10.66
CA GLN A 190 -5.64 10.34 -10.83
C GLN A 190 -4.66 11.13 -9.96
N LEU A 191 -3.80 10.42 -9.24
CA LEU A 191 -2.73 11.01 -8.43
C LEU A 191 -1.43 11.05 -9.24
N THR A 192 -0.67 12.13 -9.14
CA THR A 192 0.63 12.25 -9.81
C THR A 192 1.68 11.34 -9.16
N ALA A 193 2.29 10.46 -9.94
CA ALA A 193 3.40 9.60 -9.54
C ALA A 193 4.75 10.09 -10.08
N ASP A 194 4.75 10.98 -11.07
CA ASP A 194 5.92 11.74 -11.49
C ASP A 194 5.47 13.00 -12.25
N ALA A 195 5.75 14.16 -11.68
CA ALA A 195 5.36 15.45 -12.26
C ALA A 195 6.12 15.79 -13.54
N ALA A 196 7.35 15.26 -13.72
CA ALA A 196 8.18 15.57 -14.89
C ALA A 196 7.65 14.85 -16.14
N THR A 197 7.16 13.62 -15.99
CA THR A 197 6.65 12.79 -17.09
C THR A 197 5.13 12.80 -17.21
N GLY A 198 4.42 13.34 -16.22
CA GLY A 198 2.96 13.29 -16.13
C GLY A 198 2.43 11.91 -15.73
N ARG A 199 3.30 10.98 -15.32
CA ARG A 199 2.89 9.63 -14.90
C ARG A 199 2.00 9.71 -13.66
N THR A 200 0.96 8.90 -13.66
CA THR A 200 0.02 8.78 -12.54
C THR A 200 0.32 7.55 -11.70
N TRP A 201 -0.26 7.48 -10.50
CA TRP A 201 -0.18 6.29 -9.66
C TRP A 201 -0.77 5.10 -10.41
N PHE A 202 0.00 4.03 -10.53
CA PHE A 202 -0.48 2.79 -11.13
C PHE A 202 -1.50 2.13 -10.20
N PHE A 203 -1.16 1.93 -8.93
CA PHE A 203 -2.13 1.60 -7.88
C PHE A 203 -2.85 2.85 -7.35
N ASN A 204 -3.91 3.29 -8.05
CA ASN A 204 -4.72 4.41 -7.60
C ASN A 204 -5.61 4.03 -6.40
N PRO A 205 -5.43 4.59 -5.19
CA PRO A 205 -6.14 4.17 -3.99
C PRO A 205 -7.67 4.32 -4.08
N PHE A 206 -8.19 5.14 -4.99
CA PHE A 206 -9.62 5.29 -5.27
C PHE A 206 -10.21 4.19 -6.17
N GLY A 207 -9.37 3.27 -6.68
CA GLY A 207 -9.81 2.01 -7.30
C GLY A 207 -9.79 0.80 -6.36
N TRP A 208 -9.03 0.86 -5.26
CA TRP A 208 -8.70 -0.30 -4.41
C TRP A 208 -9.39 -0.31 -3.05
N GLN A 209 -9.88 0.85 -2.59
CA GLN A 209 -10.64 0.99 -1.34
C GLN A 209 -11.87 0.07 -1.30
N LEU A 210 -12.50 -0.23 -2.44
CA LEU A 210 -13.65 -1.11 -2.48
C LEU A 210 -13.29 -2.51 -1.96
N ILE A 211 -12.22 -3.11 -2.47
CA ILE A 211 -11.71 -4.43 -2.03
C ILE A 211 -11.26 -4.39 -0.56
N PHE A 212 -10.79 -3.24 -0.09
CA PHE A 212 -10.30 -3.10 1.28
C PHE A 212 -11.42 -2.96 2.32
N PHE A 213 -12.53 -2.28 1.98
CA PHE A 213 -13.61 -1.94 2.91
C PHE A 213 -14.85 -2.83 2.81
N THR A 214 -14.87 -3.81 1.90
CA THR A 214 -15.94 -4.82 1.76
C THR A 214 -15.49 -6.18 2.27
#